data_AF-A0A970P8C2-F1
#
_entry.id   AF-A0A970P8C2-F1
#
_cell.length_a   1.000
_cell.length_b   1.000
_cell.length_c   1.000
_cell.angle_alpha   90.00
_cell.angle_beta   90.00
_cell.angle_gamma   90.00
#
_symmetry.space_group_name_H-M   'P 1'
#
loop_
_entity.id
_entity.type
_entity.pdbx_description
1 polymer ?
#
loop_
_entity_poly.entity_id
_entity_poly.type
_entity_poly.pdbx_seq_one_letter_code
_entity_poly.pdbx_strand_id
1 'polypeptide(L)'
;WQSETLVPMIRELQPGILINNRTDTAQDYWTPEQVQPEGWYEIEGQPVLWEACQTFSGSWGYHRDEQTWKSVPMLLQMLIDGVSKGGNLLLNVGPTARGTFDYRAQDRLAGMGEWMAVNSRSIYGCTMSDFTAPTDCRYTQNFDTGRLYCHVLSWPMKTLRLPGMAGKIEYAQLLHDASEVRFTETETDVLLQMPIVKPPVDIPVVEMYLNG
;
A
#
# COMPACT_ATOMS: atom_id res chain seq x y z
N TRP A 1 -3.36 4.56 -32.30
CA TRP A 1 -4.75 4.05 -32.23
C TRP A 1 -5.86 5.06 -32.60
N GLN A 2 -5.61 6.06 -33.46
CA GLN A 2 -6.53 7.21 -33.66
C GLN A 2 -7.00 7.82 -32.31
N SER A 3 -6.11 7.85 -31.32
CA SER A 3 -6.42 8.11 -29.92
C SER A 3 -7.06 9.47 -29.68
N GLU A 4 -6.71 10.47 -30.50
CA GLU A 4 -7.30 11.81 -30.51
C GLU A 4 -8.81 11.81 -30.80
N THR A 5 -9.34 10.78 -31.47
CA THR A 5 -10.78 10.62 -31.72
C THR A 5 -11.42 9.60 -30.78
N LEU A 6 -10.68 8.54 -30.41
CA LEU A 6 -11.16 7.48 -29.53
C LEU A 6 -11.42 7.99 -28.11
N VAL A 7 -10.50 8.77 -27.53
CA VAL A 7 -10.63 9.27 -26.15
C VAL A 7 -11.83 10.20 -25.99
N PRO A 8 -12.06 11.21 -26.87
CA PRO A 8 -13.28 12.01 -26.82
C PRO A 8 -14.56 11.19 -26.93
N MET A 9 -14.61 10.22 -27.86
CA MET A 9 -15.78 9.34 -28.02
C MET A 9 -16.05 8.53 -26.75
N ILE A 10 -15.00 7.97 -26.11
CA ILE A 10 -15.13 7.24 -24.84
C ILE A 10 -15.72 8.15 -23.75
N ARG A 11 -15.21 9.39 -23.63
CA ARG A 11 -15.69 10.34 -22.61
C ARG A 11 -17.08 10.92 -22.93
N GLU A 12 -17.48 10.99 -24.18
CA GLU A 12 -18.85 11.34 -24.56
C GLU A 12 -19.83 10.26 -24.07
N LEU A 13 -19.48 8.99 -24.22
CA LEU A 13 -20.29 7.86 -23.79
C LEU A 13 -20.28 7.68 -22.26
N GLN A 14 -19.13 7.87 -21.61
CA GLN A 14 -18.94 7.75 -20.16
C GLN A 14 -18.01 8.84 -19.61
N PRO A 15 -18.53 10.00 -19.20
CA PRO A 15 -17.71 11.16 -18.83
C PRO A 15 -16.75 10.97 -17.64
N GLY A 16 -17.05 10.03 -16.74
CA GLY A 16 -16.26 9.78 -15.53
C GLY A 16 -15.30 8.59 -15.62
N ILE A 17 -15.13 7.98 -16.80
CA ILE A 17 -14.22 6.84 -16.96
C ILE A 17 -12.76 7.29 -16.82
N LEU A 18 -11.96 6.50 -16.10
CA LEU A 18 -10.51 6.67 -16.00
C LEU A 18 -9.83 5.89 -17.12
N ILE A 19 -8.89 6.53 -17.81
CA ILE A 19 -8.12 5.96 -18.92
C ILE A 19 -6.64 5.97 -18.53
N ASN A 20 -5.97 4.84 -18.74
CA ASN A 20 -4.54 4.74 -18.49
C ASN A 20 -3.70 5.44 -19.58
N ASN A 21 -2.41 5.60 -19.30
CA ASN A 21 -1.45 6.22 -20.21
C ASN A 21 -0.97 5.33 -21.38
N ARG A 22 -1.70 4.28 -21.78
CA ARG A 22 -1.27 3.32 -22.82
C ARG A 22 -1.96 3.48 -24.17
N THR A 23 -2.74 4.54 -24.36
CA THR A 23 -3.42 4.85 -25.63
C THR A 23 -2.58 5.74 -26.56
N ASP A 24 -1.24 5.62 -26.57
CA ASP A 24 -0.29 6.52 -27.25
C ASP A 24 -0.31 7.99 -26.77
N THR A 25 -1.09 8.31 -25.73
CA THR A 25 -1.21 9.65 -25.15
C THR A 25 -1.29 9.54 -23.62
N ALA A 26 -0.76 10.53 -22.90
CA ALA A 26 -0.99 10.64 -21.46
C ALA A 26 -2.48 10.89 -21.20
N GLN A 27 -3.03 10.23 -20.18
CA GLN A 27 -4.44 10.33 -19.78
C GLN A 27 -4.54 10.53 -18.27
N ASP A 28 -5.41 9.80 -17.57
CA ASP A 28 -5.74 10.09 -16.17
C ASP A 28 -4.71 9.53 -15.18
N TYR A 29 -4.07 8.39 -15.51
CA TYR A 29 -3.10 7.76 -14.61
C TYR A 29 -2.03 6.93 -15.34
N TRP A 30 -0.89 6.76 -14.66
CA TRP A 30 0.28 6.03 -15.16
C TRP A 30 0.33 4.60 -14.65
N THR A 31 0.94 3.71 -15.45
CA THR A 31 0.89 2.26 -15.24
C THR A 31 2.29 1.61 -15.17
N PRO A 32 3.09 1.90 -14.13
CA PRO A 32 4.35 1.17 -13.92
C PRO A 32 4.07 -0.34 -13.81
N GLU A 33 4.76 -1.14 -14.62
CA GLU A 33 4.50 -2.58 -14.74
C GLU A 33 5.64 -3.38 -14.13
N GLN A 34 5.31 -4.30 -13.20
CA GLN A 34 6.29 -5.17 -12.53
C GLN A 34 7.42 -4.44 -11.78
N VAL A 35 7.30 -3.12 -11.59
CA VAL A 35 8.24 -2.28 -10.84
C VAL A 35 7.50 -1.46 -9.81
N GLN A 36 8.18 -1.17 -8.70
CA GLN A 36 7.67 -0.28 -7.66
C GLN A 36 8.43 1.05 -7.73
N PRO A 37 7.74 2.20 -7.86
CA PRO A 37 8.36 3.51 -7.75
C PRO A 37 9.14 3.67 -6.43
N GLU A 38 10.16 4.53 -6.41
CA GLU A 38 10.92 4.82 -5.18
C GLU A 38 10.22 5.84 -4.28
N GLY A 39 9.42 6.73 -4.87
CA GLY A 39 8.57 7.73 -4.22
C GLY A 39 7.30 7.94 -5.02
N TRP A 40 6.64 9.10 -4.85
CA TRP A 40 5.50 9.45 -5.70
C TRP A 40 5.94 9.47 -7.17
N TYR A 41 5.17 8.82 -8.05
CA TYR A 41 5.52 8.77 -9.47
C TYR A 41 5.38 10.16 -10.10
N GLU A 42 6.45 10.65 -10.73
CA GLU A 42 6.51 12.00 -11.27
C GLU A 42 6.74 12.00 -12.78
N ILE A 43 6.09 12.95 -13.46
CA ILE A 43 6.32 13.26 -14.87
C ILE A 43 6.65 14.74 -14.95
N GLU A 44 7.79 15.07 -15.56
CA GLU A 44 8.29 16.45 -15.63
C GLU A 44 8.39 17.14 -14.26
N GLY A 45 8.70 16.36 -13.21
CA GLY A 45 8.82 16.83 -11.83
C GLY A 45 7.49 17.16 -11.15
N GLN A 46 6.37 16.68 -11.69
CA GLN A 46 5.05 16.80 -11.07
C GLN A 46 4.47 15.43 -10.69
N PRO A 47 3.92 15.28 -9.48
CA PRO A 47 3.31 14.02 -9.05
C PRO A 47 2.07 13.73 -9.91
N VAL A 48 1.95 12.49 -10.36
CA VAL A 48 0.80 12.01 -11.14
C VAL A 48 0.07 10.89 -10.41
N LEU A 49 -1.19 10.65 -10.79
CA LEU A 49 -1.90 9.45 -10.37
C LEU A 49 -1.25 8.23 -11.03
N TRP A 50 -1.08 7.14 -10.27
CA TRP A 50 -0.46 5.94 -10.81
C TRP A 50 -0.99 4.67 -10.15
N GLU A 51 -0.95 3.58 -10.91
CA GLU A 51 -1.34 2.24 -10.48
C GLU A 51 -0.29 1.24 -10.97
N ALA A 52 0.41 0.59 -10.04
CA ALA A 52 1.31 -0.50 -10.40
C ALA A 52 0.52 -1.77 -10.67
N CYS A 53 0.67 -2.31 -11.87
CA CYS A 53 0.14 -3.62 -12.20
C CYS A 53 1.20 -4.69 -11.91
N GLN A 54 0.80 -5.71 -11.15
CA GLN A 54 1.68 -6.73 -10.60
C GLN A 54 1.04 -8.12 -10.73
N THR A 55 1.86 -9.14 -10.92
CA THR A 55 1.43 -10.54 -10.93
C THR A 55 1.79 -11.21 -9.61
N PHE A 56 1.08 -12.29 -9.25
CA PHE A 56 1.52 -13.16 -8.15
C PHE A 56 2.86 -13.85 -8.42
N SER A 57 3.26 -14.00 -9.68
CA SER A 57 4.46 -14.73 -10.11
C SER A 57 5.15 -13.98 -11.26
N GLY A 58 5.75 -14.65 -12.26
CA GLY A 58 6.28 -14.04 -13.49
C GLY A 58 5.30 -14.03 -14.67
N SER A 59 4.06 -14.48 -14.50
CA SER A 59 3.08 -14.63 -15.59
C SER A 59 1.76 -13.91 -15.32
N TRP A 60 1.23 -13.25 -16.36
CA TRP A 60 -0.12 -12.67 -16.36
C TRP A 60 -1.21 -13.73 -16.56
N GLY A 61 -1.04 -14.60 -17.55
CA GLY A 61 -1.92 -15.75 -17.78
C GLY A 61 -1.61 -16.92 -16.85
N TYR A 62 -2.51 -17.90 -16.78
CA TYR A 62 -2.25 -19.15 -16.07
C TYR A 62 -1.05 -19.88 -16.67
N HIS A 63 -0.02 -20.09 -15.84
CA HIS A 63 1.16 -20.88 -16.18
C HIS A 63 1.29 -22.00 -15.14
N ARG A 64 1.03 -23.25 -15.56
CA ARG A 64 1.01 -24.43 -14.67
C ARG A 64 2.33 -24.59 -13.92
N ASP A 65 3.44 -24.50 -14.64
CA ASP A 65 4.77 -24.84 -14.16
C ASP A 65 5.51 -23.64 -13.53
N GLU A 66 4.83 -22.50 -13.38
CA GLU A 66 5.37 -21.33 -12.67
C GLU A 66 5.44 -21.58 -11.16
N GLN A 67 6.63 -21.49 -10.58
CA GLN A 67 6.85 -21.79 -9.15
C GLN A 67 7.31 -20.57 -8.34
N THR A 68 7.58 -19.43 -8.97
CA THR A 68 8.11 -18.21 -8.32
C THR A 68 7.01 -17.34 -7.69
N TRP A 69 6.01 -17.96 -7.07
CA TRP A 69 4.89 -17.25 -6.47
C TRP A 69 5.34 -16.42 -5.26
N LYS A 70 5.03 -15.12 -5.30
CA LYS A 70 5.22 -14.18 -4.19
C LYS A 70 4.44 -14.67 -2.96
N SER A 71 5.03 -14.49 -1.79
CA SER A 71 4.40 -14.82 -0.50
C SER A 71 3.39 -13.75 -0.10
N VAL A 72 2.49 -14.06 0.84
CA VAL A 72 1.52 -13.08 1.40
C VAL A 72 2.25 -11.83 1.95
N PRO A 73 3.32 -11.94 2.77
CA PRO A 73 4.07 -10.77 3.22
C PRO A 73 4.64 -9.91 2.08
N MET A 74 5.15 -10.52 1.00
CA MET A 74 5.64 -9.75 -0.15
C MET A 74 4.53 -8.98 -0.84
N LEU A 75 3.36 -9.59 -1.01
CA LEU A 75 2.20 -8.94 -1.64
C LEU A 75 1.63 -7.81 -0.77
N LEU A 76 1.57 -8.02 0.55
CA LEU A 76 1.19 -6.97 1.50
C LEU A 76 2.19 -5.82 1.47
N GLN A 77 3.49 -6.10 1.47
CA GLN A 77 4.50 -5.06 1.36
C GLN A 77 4.38 -4.28 0.04
N MET A 78 4.08 -4.94 -1.08
CA MET A 78 3.83 -4.26 -2.35
C MET A 78 2.61 -3.35 -2.32
N LEU A 79 1.53 -3.76 -1.63
CA LEU A 79 0.34 -2.94 -1.41
C LEU A 79 0.68 -1.70 -0.56
N ILE A 80 1.34 -1.93 0.57
CA ILE A 80 1.74 -0.86 1.50
C ILE A 80 2.70 0.12 0.83
N ASP A 81 3.70 -0.38 0.10
CA ASP A 81 4.65 0.43 -0.66
C ASP A 81 3.91 1.32 -1.67
N GLY A 82 2.94 0.77 -2.42
CA GLY A 82 2.14 1.53 -3.38
C GLY A 82 1.39 2.69 -2.73
N VAL A 83 0.64 2.41 -1.66
CA VAL A 83 -0.12 3.44 -0.94
C VAL A 83 0.79 4.47 -0.29
N SER A 84 1.91 4.03 0.31
CA SER A 84 2.89 4.92 0.96
C SER A 84 3.58 5.87 -0.02
N LYS A 85 3.39 5.67 -1.33
CA LYS A 85 3.95 6.46 -2.43
C LYS A 85 2.86 7.07 -3.31
N GLY A 86 1.64 7.18 -2.77
CA GLY A 86 0.51 7.84 -3.42
C GLY A 86 -0.05 7.13 -4.64
N GLY A 87 0.10 5.81 -4.73
CA GLY A 87 -0.40 5.00 -5.83
C GLY A 87 -1.28 3.83 -5.44
N ASN A 88 -1.79 3.17 -6.46
CA ASN A 88 -2.62 1.98 -6.35
C ASN A 88 -1.82 0.71 -6.71
N LEU A 89 -2.29 -0.44 -6.21
CA LEU A 89 -1.83 -1.76 -6.62
C LEU A 89 -2.95 -2.49 -7.36
N LEU A 90 -2.72 -2.83 -8.63
CA LEU A 90 -3.55 -3.75 -9.40
C LEU A 90 -2.89 -5.13 -9.41
N LEU A 91 -3.45 -6.07 -8.67
CA LEU A 91 -2.93 -7.44 -8.55
C LEU A 91 -3.68 -8.40 -9.49
N ASN A 92 -2.96 -8.93 -10.48
CA ASN A 92 -3.53 -9.81 -11.51
C ASN A 92 -3.76 -11.25 -11.04
N VAL A 93 -4.86 -11.87 -11.50
CA VAL A 93 -5.08 -13.32 -11.41
C VAL A 93 -5.34 -13.88 -12.81
N GLY A 94 -4.52 -14.81 -13.26
CA GLY A 94 -4.74 -15.57 -14.50
C GLY A 94 -5.58 -16.83 -14.23
N PRO A 95 -6.86 -16.91 -14.67
CA PRO A 95 -7.69 -18.08 -14.45
C PRO A 95 -7.20 -19.29 -15.27
N THR A 96 -7.50 -20.49 -14.79
CA THR A 96 -7.27 -21.72 -15.55
C THR A 96 -8.18 -21.79 -16.78
N ALA A 97 -7.88 -22.69 -17.73
CA ALA A 97 -8.74 -22.97 -18.88
C ALA A 97 -10.16 -23.48 -18.52
N ARG A 98 -10.40 -23.82 -17.24
CA ARG A 98 -11.72 -24.19 -16.73
C ARG A 98 -12.51 -23.00 -16.16
N GLY A 99 -11.96 -21.78 -16.24
CA GLY A 99 -12.59 -20.58 -15.71
C GLY A 99 -12.50 -20.43 -14.19
N THR A 100 -11.62 -21.16 -13.53
CA THR A 100 -11.43 -21.10 -12.06
C THR A 100 -10.08 -20.49 -11.70
N PHE A 101 -9.98 -19.89 -10.52
CA PHE A 101 -8.69 -19.48 -9.98
C PHE A 101 -7.84 -20.69 -9.58
N ASP A 102 -6.53 -20.56 -9.73
CA ASP A 102 -5.57 -21.52 -9.21
C ASP A 102 -5.55 -21.47 -7.68
N TYR A 103 -5.39 -22.61 -7.03
CA TYR A 103 -5.38 -22.71 -5.56
C TYR A 103 -4.31 -21.81 -4.92
N ARG A 104 -3.17 -21.59 -5.60
CA ARG A 104 -2.12 -20.68 -5.14
C ARG A 104 -2.65 -19.26 -5.07
N ALA A 105 -3.31 -18.76 -6.12
CA ALA A 105 -3.90 -17.42 -6.10
C ALA A 105 -4.96 -17.29 -4.98
N GLN A 106 -5.81 -18.31 -4.79
CA GLN A 106 -6.81 -18.33 -3.73
C GLN A 106 -6.18 -18.25 -2.33
N ASP A 107 -5.14 -19.02 -2.08
CA ASP A 107 -4.41 -19.02 -0.81
C ASP A 107 -3.79 -17.65 -0.49
N ARG A 108 -3.16 -16.99 -1.48
CA ARG A 108 -2.55 -15.67 -1.26
C ARG A 108 -3.60 -14.57 -1.08
N LEU A 109 -4.68 -14.62 -1.86
CA LEU A 109 -5.81 -13.70 -1.69
C LEU A 109 -6.47 -13.87 -0.32
N ALA A 110 -6.60 -15.11 0.18
CA ALA A 110 -7.14 -15.38 1.51
C ALA A 110 -6.25 -14.75 2.60
N GLY A 111 -4.93 -15.00 2.57
CA GLY A 111 -4.01 -14.39 3.54
C GLY A 111 -3.97 -12.87 3.48
N MET A 112 -4.00 -12.27 2.29
CA MET A 112 -4.14 -10.81 2.16
C MET A 112 -5.48 -10.33 2.73
N GLY A 113 -6.56 -11.06 2.49
CA GLY A 113 -7.90 -10.76 3.01
C GLY A 113 -7.95 -10.78 4.54
N GLU A 114 -7.30 -11.77 5.18
CA GLU A 114 -7.18 -11.86 6.64
C GLU A 114 -6.47 -10.64 7.22
N TRP A 115 -5.35 -10.21 6.61
CA TRP A 115 -4.65 -9.00 7.04
C TRP A 115 -5.48 -7.73 6.82
N MET A 116 -6.14 -7.61 5.67
CA MET A 116 -6.99 -6.46 5.34
C MET A 116 -8.20 -6.34 6.27
N ALA A 117 -8.74 -7.46 6.77
CA ALA A 117 -9.88 -7.47 7.68
C ALA A 117 -9.65 -6.62 8.94
N VAL A 118 -8.39 -6.57 9.41
CA VAL A 118 -8.02 -5.85 10.64
C VAL A 118 -7.20 -4.58 10.38
N ASN A 119 -6.53 -4.46 9.22
CA ASN A 119 -5.63 -3.34 8.93
C ASN A 119 -6.06 -2.42 7.76
N SER A 120 -7.19 -2.69 7.09
CA SER A 120 -7.63 -1.95 5.89
C SER A 120 -7.76 -0.44 6.05
N ARG A 121 -7.99 0.07 7.27
CA ARG A 121 -8.02 1.52 7.57
C ARG A 121 -6.70 2.22 7.28
N SER A 122 -5.59 1.49 7.26
CA SER A 122 -4.27 2.00 6.86
C SER A 122 -4.01 1.99 5.36
N ILE A 123 -4.97 1.50 4.56
CA ILE A 123 -4.87 1.39 3.10
C ILE A 123 -5.92 2.29 2.44
N TYR A 124 -7.20 2.08 2.75
CA TYR A 124 -8.28 2.83 2.11
C TYR A 124 -8.31 4.29 2.57
N GLY A 125 -8.40 5.22 1.61
CA GLY A 125 -8.35 6.65 1.86
C GLY A 125 -6.98 7.16 2.35
N CYS A 126 -5.96 6.30 2.35
CA CYS A 126 -4.61 6.69 2.71
C CYS A 126 -3.78 7.02 1.47
N THR A 127 -2.74 7.81 1.65
CA THR A 127 -1.73 8.13 0.63
C THR A 127 -0.35 8.32 1.28
N MET A 128 0.62 8.80 0.52
CA MET A 128 1.96 9.17 1.01
C MET A 128 1.85 10.17 2.17
N SER A 129 2.62 9.93 3.23
CA SER A 129 2.67 10.81 4.39
C SER A 129 3.65 11.97 4.17
N ASP A 130 3.38 13.10 4.82
CA ASP A 130 4.34 14.21 4.93
C ASP A 130 5.53 13.90 5.86
N PHE A 131 5.45 12.80 6.62
CA PHE A 131 6.50 12.36 7.52
C PHE A 131 7.35 11.25 6.90
N THR A 132 8.63 11.22 7.29
CA THR A 132 9.56 10.16 6.91
C THR A 132 9.45 8.99 7.87
N ALA A 133 9.10 7.81 7.35
CA ALA A 133 9.10 6.58 8.14
C ALA A 133 10.53 6.19 8.57
N PRO A 134 10.72 5.62 9.77
CA PRO A 134 12.00 5.05 10.14
C PRO A 134 12.36 3.84 9.26
N THR A 135 13.60 3.38 9.35
CA THR A 135 14.06 2.15 8.70
C THR A 135 13.13 0.97 9.04
N ASP A 136 12.94 0.09 8.07
CA ASP A 136 12.05 -1.08 8.16
C ASP A 136 10.58 -0.75 8.48
N CYS A 137 10.16 0.49 8.24
CA CYS A 137 8.77 0.90 8.34
C CYS A 137 8.29 1.57 7.04
N ARG A 138 6.97 1.70 6.92
CA ARG A 138 6.31 2.58 5.94
C ARG A 138 5.24 3.40 6.63
N TYR A 139 5.03 4.62 6.13
CA TYR A 139 3.91 5.44 6.54
C TYR A 139 2.87 5.50 5.44
N THR A 140 1.62 5.34 5.84
CA THR A 140 0.47 5.76 5.06
C THR A 140 -0.32 6.73 5.92
N GLN A 141 -0.93 7.74 5.29
CA GLN A 141 -1.63 8.80 6.01
C GLN A 141 -3.01 9.02 5.40
N ASN A 142 -4.01 9.09 6.27
CA ASN A 142 -5.36 9.50 5.90
C ASN A 142 -5.57 10.93 6.40
N PHE A 143 -5.55 11.88 5.46
CA PHE A 143 -5.67 13.30 5.76
C PHE A 143 -7.08 13.71 6.20
N ASP A 144 -8.12 13.03 5.73
CA ASP A 144 -9.51 13.30 6.12
C ASP A 144 -9.76 13.01 7.61
N THR A 145 -9.07 12.01 8.15
CA THR A 145 -9.20 11.58 9.55
C THR A 145 -8.06 12.06 10.46
N GLY A 146 -7.01 12.66 9.89
CA GLY A 146 -5.79 13.04 10.63
C GLY A 146 -5.08 11.84 11.26
N ARG A 147 -5.11 10.67 10.60
CA ARG A 147 -4.49 9.43 11.09
C ARG A 147 -3.21 9.11 10.32
N LEU A 148 -2.17 8.79 11.07
CA LEU A 148 -0.90 8.27 10.54
C LEU A 148 -0.79 6.80 10.90
N TYR A 149 -0.41 5.97 9.94
CA TYR A 149 -0.24 4.53 10.13
C TYR A 149 1.21 4.13 9.90
N CYS A 150 1.83 3.54 10.91
CA CYS A 150 3.18 2.95 10.83
C CYS A 150 3.10 1.46 10.59
N HIS A 151 3.43 1.03 9.36
CA HIS A 151 3.54 -0.38 8.99
C HIS A 151 4.92 -0.88 9.37
N VAL A 152 5.00 -1.82 10.30
CA VAL A 152 6.27 -2.31 10.87
C VAL A 152 6.70 -3.58 10.13
N LEU A 153 7.61 -3.43 9.16
CA LEU A 153 8.07 -4.54 8.31
C LEU A 153 9.04 -5.48 9.05
N SER A 154 9.87 -4.92 9.93
CA SER A 154 10.75 -5.66 10.84
C SER A 154 10.39 -5.36 12.28
N TRP A 155 9.94 -6.37 13.02
CA TRP A 155 9.41 -6.17 14.37
C TRP A 155 10.51 -5.85 15.39
N PRO A 156 10.42 -4.73 16.14
CA PRO A 156 11.40 -4.38 17.14
C PRO A 156 11.18 -5.14 18.45
N MET A 157 12.22 -5.34 19.25
CA MET A 157 12.09 -6.08 20.53
C MET A 157 11.33 -5.34 21.62
N LYS A 158 11.36 -4.00 21.67
CA LYS A 158 10.74 -3.25 22.79
C LYS A 158 10.46 -1.80 22.47
N THR A 159 11.27 -1.20 21.61
CA THR A 159 11.17 0.22 21.31
C THR A 159 11.24 0.43 19.82
N LEU A 160 10.28 1.17 19.28
CA LEU A 160 10.32 1.71 17.93
C LEU A 160 10.53 3.22 18.04
N ARG A 161 11.65 3.71 17.50
CA ARG A 161 11.96 5.14 17.44
C ARG A 161 11.34 5.74 16.19
N LEU A 162 10.58 6.82 16.35
CA LEU A 162 10.02 7.63 15.28
C LEU A 162 10.74 8.99 15.25
N PRO A 163 11.74 9.18 14.38
CA PRO A 163 12.51 10.41 14.32
C PRO A 163 11.65 11.63 13.94
N GLY A 164 11.86 12.76 14.62
CA GLY A 164 11.17 14.02 14.27
C GLY A 164 9.67 14.05 14.58
N MET A 165 9.19 13.12 15.41
CA MET A 165 7.76 12.98 15.75
C MET A 165 7.38 13.56 17.12
N ALA A 166 8.33 14.10 17.90
CA ALA A 166 8.02 14.69 19.21
C ALA A 166 6.97 15.80 19.11
N GLY A 167 6.01 15.81 20.02
CA GLY A 167 4.91 16.79 20.07
C GLY A 167 3.88 16.64 18.96
N LYS A 168 3.92 15.57 18.15
CA LYS A 168 2.98 15.35 17.03
C LYS A 168 1.94 14.27 17.27
N ILE A 169 2.14 13.40 18.27
CA ILE A 169 1.28 12.24 18.52
C ILE A 169 0.48 12.47 19.79
N GLU A 170 -0.84 12.42 19.69
CA GLU A 170 -1.77 12.49 20.83
C GLU A 170 -1.96 11.11 21.46
N TYR A 171 -2.15 10.09 20.61
CA TYR A 171 -2.46 8.72 21.01
C TYR A 171 -1.97 7.73 19.96
N ALA A 172 -1.60 6.53 20.40
CA ALA A 172 -1.15 5.45 19.52
C ALA A 172 -1.72 4.10 19.97
N GLN A 173 -2.04 3.24 19.00
CA GLN A 173 -2.53 1.88 19.26
C GLN A 173 -2.12 0.92 18.16
N LEU A 174 -2.11 -0.37 18.46
CA LEU A 174 -2.02 -1.41 17.44
C LEU A 174 -3.35 -1.48 16.69
N LEU A 175 -3.30 -1.34 15.37
CA LEU A 175 -4.50 -1.20 14.55
C LEU A 175 -5.41 -2.44 14.60
N HIS A 176 -4.81 -3.63 14.69
CA HIS A 176 -5.53 -4.89 14.59
C HIS A 176 -6.47 -5.21 15.78
N ASP A 177 -6.19 -4.68 16.96
CA ASP A 177 -6.91 -5.01 18.21
C ASP A 177 -7.20 -3.78 19.10
N ALA A 178 -6.78 -2.58 18.67
CA ALA A 178 -6.87 -1.32 19.41
C ALA A 178 -6.13 -1.32 20.76
N SER A 179 -5.17 -2.22 20.96
CA SER A 179 -4.33 -2.19 22.16
C SER A 179 -3.48 -0.92 22.18
N GLU A 180 -3.55 -0.15 23.27
CA GLU A 180 -2.77 1.08 23.46
C GLU A 180 -1.26 0.82 23.33
N VAL A 181 -0.57 1.68 22.57
CA VAL A 181 0.88 1.73 22.48
C VAL A 181 1.35 2.99 23.19
N ARG A 182 1.88 2.82 24.41
CA ARG A 182 2.45 3.93 25.17
C ARG A 182 3.73 4.43 24.51
N PHE A 183 4.05 5.69 24.74
CA PHE A 183 5.27 6.28 24.21
C PHE A 183 5.84 7.33 25.16
N THR A 184 7.11 7.63 24.96
CA THR A 184 7.81 8.75 25.58
C THR A 184 8.46 9.58 24.51
N GLU A 185 8.69 10.86 24.77
CA GLU A 185 9.32 11.77 23.82
C GLU A 185 10.73 12.16 24.27
N THR A 186 11.62 12.37 23.31
CA THR A 186 12.85 13.14 23.49
C THR A 186 12.61 14.57 23.00
N GLU A 187 13.66 15.40 22.89
CA GLU A 187 13.54 16.72 22.30
C GLU A 187 13.04 16.69 20.85
N THR A 188 13.31 15.61 20.10
CA THR A 188 12.99 15.52 18.66
C THR A 188 12.15 14.31 18.28
N ASP A 189 12.20 13.21 19.04
CA ASP A 189 11.69 11.91 18.60
C ASP A 189 10.66 11.33 19.55
N VAL A 190 9.86 10.40 19.04
CA VAL A 190 8.96 9.56 19.84
C VAL A 190 9.55 8.16 19.97
N LEU A 191 9.49 7.59 21.15
CA LEU A 191 9.87 6.21 21.46
C LEU A 191 8.61 5.43 21.83
N LEU A 192 8.07 4.67 20.88
CA LEU A 192 6.92 3.79 21.11
C LEU A 192 7.37 2.56 21.92
N GLN A 193 6.57 2.19 22.92
CA GLN A 193 6.76 0.99 23.75
C GLN A 193 6.04 -0.19 23.08
N MET A 194 6.80 -0.99 22.33
CA MET A 194 6.30 -2.11 21.56
C MET A 194 6.28 -3.40 22.39
N PRO A 195 5.31 -4.31 22.18
CA PRO A 195 5.35 -5.61 22.81
C PRO A 195 6.55 -6.43 22.31
N ILE A 196 7.16 -7.19 23.21
CA ILE A 196 8.33 -8.04 22.89
C ILE A 196 7.97 -9.11 21.86
N VAL A 197 6.79 -9.70 22.01
CA VAL A 197 6.26 -10.67 21.08
C VAL A 197 5.51 -9.92 19.98
N LYS A 198 5.89 -10.19 18.72
CA LYS A 198 5.19 -9.67 17.55
C LYS A 198 3.71 -10.10 17.61
N PRO A 199 2.75 -9.18 17.41
CA PRO A 199 1.35 -9.54 17.27
C PRO A 199 1.14 -10.59 16.16
N PRO A 200 0.12 -11.45 16.27
CA PRO A 200 -0.11 -12.56 15.34
C PRO A 200 -0.72 -12.09 14.01
N VAL A 201 -0.10 -11.10 13.36
CA VAL A 201 -0.47 -10.57 12.04
C VAL A 201 0.79 -10.42 11.19
N ASP A 202 0.68 -10.57 9.86
CA ASP A 202 1.83 -10.56 8.94
C ASP A 202 2.66 -9.28 9.03
N ILE A 203 2.02 -8.12 8.89
CA ILE A 203 2.65 -6.80 9.04
C ILE A 203 1.85 -6.00 10.08
N PRO A 204 2.30 -5.93 11.34
CA PRO A 204 1.64 -5.13 12.35
C PRO A 204 1.65 -3.64 11.99
N VAL A 205 0.55 -2.96 12.29
CA VAL A 205 0.39 -1.52 12.03
C VAL A 205 0.12 -0.79 13.35
N VAL A 206 0.85 0.30 13.59
CA VAL A 206 0.54 1.25 14.66
C VAL A 206 -0.29 2.39 14.07
N GLU A 207 -1.50 2.57 14.54
CA GLU A 207 -2.36 3.72 14.25
C GLU A 207 -2.02 4.84 15.23
N MET A 208 -1.72 6.03 14.71
CA MET A 208 -1.38 7.22 15.49
C MET A 208 -2.36 8.35 15.18
N TYR A 209 -2.81 8.99 16.25
CA TYR A 209 -3.68 10.15 16.25
C TYR A 209 -2.75 11.36 16.34
N LEU A 210 -2.75 12.18 15.30
CA LEU A 210 -1.88 13.35 15.25
C LEU A 210 -2.50 14.51 16.02
N ASN A 211 -1.66 15.33 16.66
CA ASN A 211 -2.08 16.61 17.22
C ASN A 211 -2.57 17.51 16.07
N GLY A 212 -3.75 18.11 16.24
CA GLY A 212 -4.35 19.05 15.28
C GLY A 212 -3.67 20.41 15.24
#